data_AF-A0A382A6A6-F1
#
_entry.id   AF-A0A382A6A6-F1
#
_cell.length_a   1.000
_cell.length_b   1.000
_cell.length_c   1.000
_cell.angle_alpha   90.00
_cell.angle_beta   90.00
_cell.angle_gamma   90.00
#
_symmetry.space_group_name_H-M   'P 1'
#
loop_
_entity.id
_entity.type
_entity.pdbx_description
1 polymer ?
#
loop_
_entity_poly.entity_id
_entity_poly.type
_entity_poly.pdbx_seq_one_letter_code
_entity_poly.pdbx_strand_id
1 'polypeptide(L)'
;MNRVSCLLLVAIRFLLANDIQSVQTPITPQLSEELSRTSLESFIRINIVMKEQINSDILYSNVQSLSKENRRQFVKNELKYFAQNTQGDILNQLFILENTGQVKDVTSLWITNVINCYVTPEVIKTLSSRSDVTRIDHDE
;
A
#
# COMPACT_ATOMS: atom_id res chain seq x y z
N MET A 1 -13.94 -49.04 32.74
CA MET A 1 -13.09 -49.08 31.53
C MET A 1 -13.09 -47.67 30.94
N ASN A 2 -12.19 -46.83 31.47
CA ASN A 2 -12.24 -45.37 31.37
C ASN A 2 -10.94 -44.86 30.70
N ARG A 3 -10.74 -45.17 29.42
CA ARG A 3 -9.57 -44.65 28.67
C ARG A 3 -9.91 -44.09 27.29
N VAL A 4 -11.05 -44.46 26.72
CA VAL A 4 -11.48 -43.97 25.39
C VAL A 4 -12.14 -42.59 25.47
N SER A 5 -12.76 -42.25 26.60
CA SER A 5 -13.47 -40.97 26.79
C SER A 5 -12.56 -39.73 26.86
N CYS A 6 -11.30 -39.88 27.32
CA CYS A 6 -10.35 -38.75 27.37
C CYS A 6 -9.70 -38.45 26.03
N LEU A 7 -9.60 -39.44 25.12
CA LEU A 7 -9.00 -39.24 23.79
C LEU A 7 -9.93 -38.48 22.83
N LEU A 8 -11.24 -38.63 22.99
CA LEU A 8 -12.24 -37.92 22.18
C LEU A 8 -12.37 -36.41 22.54
N LEU A 9 -12.09 -36.03 23.78
CA LEU A 9 -12.13 -34.62 24.21
C LEU A 9 -10.90 -33.81 23.77
N VAL A 10 -9.78 -34.46 23.50
CA VAL A 10 -8.56 -33.80 23.00
C VAL A 10 -8.64 -33.53 21.50
N ALA A 11 -9.31 -34.40 20.73
CA ALA A 11 -9.48 -34.22 19.29
C ALA A 11 -10.41 -33.05 18.92
N ILE A 12 -11.41 -32.73 19.76
CA ILE A 12 -12.34 -31.60 19.52
C ILE A 12 -11.70 -30.24 19.82
N ARG A 13 -10.62 -30.18 20.62
CA ARG A 13 -9.92 -28.92 20.96
C ARG A 13 -9.00 -28.41 19.84
N PHE A 14 -8.63 -29.26 18.88
CA PHE A 14 -7.74 -28.87 17.77
C PHE A 14 -8.46 -28.27 16.56
N LEU A 15 -9.80 -28.40 16.48
CA LEU A 15 -10.61 -27.86 15.38
C LEU A 15 -11.01 -26.38 15.53
N LEU A 16 -10.59 -25.72 16.63
CA LEU A 16 -10.81 -24.29 16.89
C LEU A 16 -9.50 -23.50 16.99
N ALA A 17 -8.39 -24.03 16.48
CA ALA A 17 -7.25 -23.19 16.15
C ALA A 17 -7.63 -22.42 14.87
N ASN A 18 -8.45 -21.38 15.01
CA ASN A 18 -8.49 -20.34 14.00
C ASN A 18 -7.06 -19.79 13.96
N ASP A 19 -6.33 -20.11 12.90
CA ASP A 19 -5.15 -19.37 12.51
C ASP A 19 -5.61 -17.92 12.31
N ILE A 20 -5.48 -17.11 13.36
CA ILE A 20 -5.49 -15.66 13.23
C ILE A 20 -4.18 -15.38 12.50
N GLN A 21 -4.20 -15.53 11.17
CA GLN A 21 -3.19 -14.91 10.34
C GLN A 21 -3.21 -13.44 10.72
N SER A 22 -2.13 -12.97 11.33
CA SER A 22 -1.94 -11.54 11.56
C SER A 22 -2.03 -10.88 10.20
N VAL A 23 -3.14 -10.20 9.91
CA VAL A 23 -3.27 -9.37 8.72
C VAL A 23 -2.20 -8.32 8.88
N GLN A 24 -1.10 -8.45 8.15
CA GLN A 24 -0.05 -7.47 8.17
C GLN A 24 -0.65 -6.16 7.65
N THR A 25 -0.79 -5.19 8.54
CA THR A 25 -1.37 -3.90 8.18
C THR A 25 -0.38 -3.16 7.29
N PRO A 26 -0.83 -2.51 6.20
CA PRO A 26 0.08 -1.75 5.33
C PRO A 26 0.64 -0.50 6.02
N ILE A 27 0.10 -0.08 7.17
CA ILE A 27 0.59 1.05 7.97
C ILE A 27 1.93 0.69 8.64
N THR A 28 2.96 1.50 8.45
CA THR A 28 4.26 1.30 9.10
C THR A 28 4.23 1.63 10.60
N PRO A 29 5.17 1.10 11.41
CA PRO A 29 5.27 1.45 12.83
C PRO A 29 5.41 2.95 13.08
N GLN A 30 6.22 3.65 12.28
CA GLN A 30 6.40 5.10 12.38
C GLN A 30 5.09 5.86 12.11
N LEU A 31 4.34 5.48 11.08
CA LEU A 31 3.03 6.08 10.82
C LEU A 31 2.01 5.71 11.92
N SER A 32 2.09 4.52 12.50
CA SER A 32 1.25 4.15 13.63
C SER A 32 1.55 4.99 14.88
N GLU A 33 2.82 5.31 15.13
CA GLU A 33 3.22 6.23 16.20
C GLU A 33 2.71 7.65 15.93
N GLU A 34 2.83 8.11 14.68
CA GLU A 34 2.27 9.39 14.23
C GLU A 34 0.76 9.49 14.49
N LEU A 35 0.01 8.45 14.13
CA LEU A 35 -1.43 8.40 14.34
C LEU A 35 -1.81 8.43 15.82
N SER A 36 -0.94 7.93 16.71
CA SER A 36 -1.19 7.94 18.16
C SER A 36 -0.99 9.30 18.82
N ARG A 37 -0.20 10.18 18.20
CA ARG A 37 0.15 11.52 18.73
C ARG A 37 -0.61 12.66 18.06
N THR A 38 -1.18 12.42 16.89
CA THR A 38 -1.80 13.45 16.04
C THR A 38 -3.32 13.46 16.17
N SER A 39 -3.93 14.65 16.08
CA SER A 39 -5.38 14.80 16.20
C SER A 39 -6.11 14.24 14.98
N LEU A 40 -7.38 13.82 15.16
CA LEU A 40 -8.19 13.24 14.09
C LEU A 40 -8.43 14.17 12.90
N GLU A 41 -8.36 15.49 13.12
CA GLU A 41 -8.58 16.52 12.09
C GLU A 41 -7.26 17.01 11.47
N SER A 42 -6.12 16.59 12.00
CA SER A 42 -4.82 17.00 11.51
C SER A 42 -4.46 16.25 10.23
N PHE A 43 -3.81 16.97 9.33
CA PHE A 43 -3.23 16.38 8.12
C PHE A 43 -1.87 15.79 8.42
N ILE A 44 -1.68 14.53 8.03
CA ILE A 44 -0.41 13.80 8.09
C ILE A 44 0.05 13.59 6.66
N ARG A 45 1.32 13.89 6.38
CA ARG A 45 1.91 13.63 5.08
C ARG A 45 2.32 12.17 4.98
N ILE A 46 1.90 11.49 3.92
CA ILE A 46 2.14 10.07 3.74
C ILE A 46 2.64 9.75 2.33
N ASN A 47 3.38 8.66 2.22
CA ASN A 47 3.59 7.96 0.96
C ASN A 47 2.76 6.68 0.94
N ILE A 48 2.02 6.48 -0.13
CA ILE A 48 1.25 5.28 -0.42
C ILE A 48 2.02 4.49 -1.47
N VAL A 49 2.57 3.36 -1.08
CA VAL A 49 3.32 2.46 -1.95
C VAL A 49 2.35 1.46 -2.57
N MET A 50 2.23 1.52 -3.89
CA MET A 50 1.37 0.59 -4.63
C MET A 50 1.91 -0.83 -4.53
N LYS A 51 1.00 -1.80 -4.50
CA LYS A 51 1.32 -3.23 -4.44
C LYS A 51 2.03 -3.71 -5.69
N GLU A 52 1.59 -3.25 -6.85
CA GLU A 52 2.26 -3.55 -8.11
C GLU A 52 3.52 -2.69 -8.24
N GLN A 53 4.64 -3.33 -8.56
CA GLN A 53 5.93 -2.68 -8.76
C GLN A 53 6.51 -3.18 -10.07
N ILE A 54 7.10 -2.27 -10.86
CA ILE A 54 7.67 -2.65 -12.14
C ILE A 54 8.87 -3.58 -11.93
N ASN A 55 8.95 -4.64 -12.73
CA ASN A 55 10.12 -5.51 -12.70
C ASN A 55 11.30 -4.81 -13.41
N SER A 56 12.28 -4.36 -12.62
CA SER A 56 13.43 -3.62 -13.13
C SER A 56 14.33 -4.44 -14.06
N ASP A 57 14.43 -5.75 -13.84
CA ASP A 57 15.27 -6.62 -14.67
C ASP A 57 14.68 -6.78 -16.07
N ILE A 58 13.35 -6.95 -16.14
CA ILE A 58 12.61 -6.99 -17.41
C ILE A 58 12.74 -5.63 -18.10
N LEU A 59 12.49 -4.53 -17.39
CA LEU A 59 12.61 -3.17 -17.96
C LEU A 59 14.03 -2.91 -18.50
N TYR A 60 15.05 -3.31 -17.75
CA TYR A 60 16.44 -3.16 -18.15
C TYR A 60 16.78 -4.00 -19.39
N SER A 61 16.28 -5.24 -19.47
CA SER A 61 16.48 -6.12 -20.63
C SER A 61 15.96 -5.52 -21.94
N ASN A 62 14.87 -4.74 -21.88
CA ASN A 62 14.25 -4.11 -23.05
C ASN A 62 15.06 -2.94 -23.64
N VAL A 63 16.05 -2.42 -22.91
CA VAL A 63 16.73 -1.16 -23.28
C VAL A 63 18.24 -1.27 -23.47
N GLN A 64 18.82 -2.48 -23.38
CA GLN A 64 20.28 -2.67 -23.40
C GLN A 64 20.95 -2.19 -24.69
N SER A 65 20.28 -2.35 -25.83
CA SER A 65 20.79 -1.98 -27.15
C SER A 65 20.50 -0.51 -27.52
N LEU A 66 19.75 0.22 -26.70
CA LEU A 66 19.35 1.59 -26.99
C LEU A 66 20.46 2.58 -26.66
N SER A 67 20.53 3.67 -27.44
CA SER A 67 21.33 4.84 -27.08
C SER A 67 20.87 5.40 -25.73
N LYS A 68 21.73 6.16 -25.04
CA LYS A 68 21.40 6.78 -23.74
C LYS A 68 20.10 7.59 -23.81
N GLU A 69 19.90 8.34 -24.88
CA GLU A 69 18.69 9.16 -25.07
C GLU A 69 17.45 8.30 -25.28
N ASN A 70 17.50 7.34 -26.20
CA ASN A 70 16.36 6.47 -26.50
C ASN A 70 15.99 5.60 -25.28
N ARG A 71 16.99 5.10 -24.54
CA ARG A 71 16.79 4.40 -23.29
C ARG A 71 16.06 5.26 -22.26
N ARG A 72 16.49 6.51 -22.09
CA ARG A 72 15.86 7.44 -21.14
C ARG A 72 14.40 7.70 -21.51
N GLN A 73 14.11 7.96 -22.78
CA GLN A 73 12.74 8.19 -23.23
C GLN A 73 11.87 6.93 -23.06
N PHE A 74 12.39 5.76 -23.44
CA PHE A 74 11.68 4.49 -23.26
C PHE A 74 11.33 4.24 -21.79
N VAL A 75 12.32 4.28 -20.90
CA VAL A 75 12.12 4.04 -19.46
C VAL A 75 11.13 5.04 -18.86
N LYS A 76 11.24 6.33 -19.21
CA LYS A 76 10.32 7.36 -18.74
C LYS A 76 8.88 7.07 -19.17
N ASN A 77 8.66 6.68 -20.43
CA ASN A 77 7.33 6.39 -20.93
C ASN A 77 6.75 5.13 -20.29
N GLU A 78 7.56 4.09 -20.13
CA GLU A 78 7.14 2.83 -19.53
C GLU A 78 6.75 3.01 -18.05
N LEU A 79 7.56 3.72 -17.27
CA LEU A 79 7.24 4.00 -15.86
C LEU A 79 5.97 4.84 -15.70
N LYS A 80 5.77 5.84 -16.58
CA LYS A 80 4.54 6.64 -16.58
C LYS A 80 3.32 5.81 -16.94
N TYR A 81 3.41 4.99 -17.97
CA TYR A 81 2.33 4.10 -18.39
C TYR A 81 1.99 3.12 -17.27
N PHE A 82 3.00 2.48 -16.68
CA PHE A 82 2.83 1.58 -15.55
C PHE A 82 2.11 2.25 -14.39
N ALA A 83 2.61 3.39 -13.92
CA ALA A 83 1.99 4.14 -12.82
C ALA A 83 0.56 4.56 -13.14
N GLN A 84 0.25 5.01 -14.37
CA GLN A 84 -1.11 5.36 -14.78
C GLN A 84 -2.09 4.19 -14.63
N ASN A 85 -1.67 2.98 -15.01
CA ASN A 85 -2.53 1.79 -14.92
C ASN A 85 -2.71 1.31 -13.48
N THR A 86 -1.68 1.43 -12.64
CA THR A 86 -1.73 0.91 -11.27
C THR A 86 -2.23 1.92 -10.24
N GLN A 87 -2.11 3.22 -10.50
CA GLN A 87 -2.50 4.28 -9.56
C GLN A 87 -3.88 4.86 -9.86
N GLY A 88 -4.47 4.59 -11.03
CA GLY A 88 -5.68 5.28 -11.50
C GLY A 88 -6.83 5.28 -10.50
N ASP A 89 -7.18 4.11 -9.94
CA ASP A 89 -8.33 3.97 -9.04
C ASP A 89 -8.13 4.68 -7.70
N ILE A 90 -6.93 4.60 -7.12
CA ILE A 90 -6.63 5.27 -5.85
C ILE A 90 -6.50 6.79 -6.06
N LEU A 91 -5.93 7.25 -7.18
CA LEU A 91 -5.88 8.68 -7.50
C LEU A 91 -7.28 9.25 -7.66
N ASN A 92 -8.19 8.54 -8.34
CA ASN A 92 -9.60 8.94 -8.43
C ASN A 92 -10.25 9.07 -7.05
N GLN A 93 -10.02 8.12 -6.14
CA GLN A 93 -10.50 8.21 -4.77
C GLN A 93 -9.92 9.43 -4.03
N LEU A 94 -8.60 9.65 -4.14
CA LEU A 94 -7.92 10.76 -3.47
C LEU A 94 -8.40 12.12 -3.99
N PHE A 95 -8.63 12.27 -5.30
CA PHE A 95 -9.18 13.52 -5.87
C PHE A 95 -10.62 13.78 -5.42
N ILE A 96 -11.45 12.74 -5.25
CA ILE A 96 -12.78 12.91 -4.66
C ILE A 96 -12.67 13.42 -3.22
N LEU A 97 -11.78 12.84 -2.42
CA LEU A 97 -11.55 13.26 -1.03
C LEU A 97 -10.87 14.62 -0.91
N GLU A 98 -10.08 15.03 -1.90
CA GLU A 98 -9.49 16.36 -1.97
C GLU A 98 -10.58 17.42 -2.20
N ASN A 99 -11.56 17.13 -3.06
CA ASN A 99 -12.72 18.00 -3.29
C ASN A 99 -13.63 18.13 -2.07
N THR A 100 -13.62 17.16 -1.15
CA THR A 100 -14.34 17.25 0.15
C THR A 100 -13.48 17.82 1.27
N GLY A 101 -12.23 18.20 0.99
CA GLY A 101 -11.32 18.82 1.95
C GLY A 101 -10.69 17.85 2.95
N GLN A 102 -10.71 16.53 2.69
CA GLN A 102 -10.14 15.49 3.55
C GLN A 102 -8.72 15.06 3.13
N VAL A 103 -8.30 15.47 1.93
CA VAL A 103 -6.97 15.21 1.35
C VAL A 103 -6.42 16.51 0.75
N LYS A 104 -5.10 16.68 0.71
CA LYS A 104 -4.42 17.80 0.06
C LYS A 104 -3.14 17.37 -0.66
N ASP A 105 -2.75 18.13 -1.67
CA ASP A 105 -1.49 18.05 -2.40
C ASP A 105 -1.17 16.65 -2.96
N VAL A 106 -2.18 16.02 -3.59
CA VAL A 106 -2.03 14.68 -4.18
C VAL A 106 -1.01 14.71 -5.32
N THR A 107 0.09 13.96 -5.14
CA THR A 107 1.20 13.90 -6.09
C THR A 107 1.54 12.46 -6.45
N SER A 108 1.41 12.12 -7.75
CA SER A 108 1.84 10.84 -8.29
C SER A 108 3.37 10.82 -8.50
N LEU A 109 4.07 10.00 -7.72
CA LEU A 109 5.50 9.69 -7.87
C LEU A 109 5.68 8.47 -8.78
N TRP A 110 5.47 8.67 -10.08
CA TRP A 110 5.41 7.62 -11.10
C TRP A 110 6.69 6.78 -11.27
N ILE A 111 7.86 7.29 -10.86
CA ILE A 111 9.13 6.55 -11.00
C ILE A 111 9.16 5.32 -10.08
N THR A 112 8.66 5.47 -8.85
CA THR A 112 8.69 4.43 -7.80
C THR A 112 7.32 3.80 -7.57
N ASN A 113 6.34 4.14 -8.39
CA ASN A 113 4.95 3.78 -8.23
C ASN A 113 4.42 4.08 -6.81
N VAL A 114 4.63 5.32 -6.36
CA VAL A 114 4.19 5.83 -5.06
C VAL A 114 3.25 7.03 -5.28
N ILE A 115 2.36 7.28 -4.32
CA ILE A 115 1.55 8.51 -4.26
C ILE A 115 1.86 9.23 -2.95
N ASN A 116 2.20 10.52 -3.01
CA ASN A 116 2.37 11.38 -1.84
C ASN A 116 1.14 12.26 -1.67
N CYS A 117 0.69 12.46 -0.45
CA CYS A 117 -0.41 13.39 -0.14
C CYS A 117 -0.46 13.70 1.35
N TYR A 118 -1.19 14.74 1.72
CA TYR A 118 -1.60 15.01 3.08
C TYR A 118 -3.01 14.48 3.29
N VAL A 119 -3.23 13.72 4.37
CA VAL A 119 -4.52 13.09 4.65
C VAL A 119 -4.83 13.08 6.15
N THR A 120 -6.10 12.92 6.51
CA THR A 120 -6.49 12.71 7.92
C THR A 120 -6.29 11.26 8.37
N PRO A 121 -6.17 10.98 9.68
CA PRO A 121 -6.15 9.63 10.25
C PRO A 121 -7.28 8.71 9.77
N GLU A 122 -8.50 9.23 9.59
CA GLU A 122 -9.64 8.45 9.07
C GLU A 122 -9.40 7.99 7.62
N VAL A 123 -8.88 8.87 6.78
CA VAL A 123 -8.52 8.54 5.40
C VAL A 123 -7.42 7.49 5.36
N ILE A 124 -6.40 7.57 6.22
CA ILE A 124 -5.32 6.56 6.31
C ILE A 124 -5.90 5.17 6.61
N LYS A 125 -6.86 5.07 7.53
CA LYS A 125 -7.54 3.82 7.86
C LYS A 125 -8.36 3.27 6.69
N THR A 126 -8.96 4.15 5.89
CA THR A 126 -9.70 3.76 4.68
C THR A 126 -8.74 3.24 3.60
N LEU A 127 -7.64 3.97 3.36
CA LEU A 127 -6.63 3.61 2.36
C LEU A 127 -5.90 2.31 2.73
N SER A 128 -5.69 2.03 4.03
CA SER A 128 -5.05 0.80 4.50
C SER A 128 -5.87 -0.47 4.27
N SER A 129 -7.15 -0.32 3.91
CA SER A 129 -8.04 -1.44 3.58
C SER A 129 -8.04 -1.77 2.08
N ARG A 130 -7.34 -0.99 1.24
CA ARG A 130 -7.30 -1.22 -0.21
C ARG A 130 -6.38 -2.38 -0.56
N SER A 131 -6.79 -3.20 -1.53
CA SER A 131 -6.03 -4.38 -1.98
C SER A 131 -4.83 -4.06 -2.89
N ASP A 132 -4.81 -2.86 -3.47
CA ASP A 132 -3.76 -2.35 -4.36
C ASP A 132 -2.68 -1.55 -3.62
N VAL A 133 -2.78 -1.41 -2.30
CA VAL A 133 -1.79 -0.76 -1.43
C VAL A 133 -0.93 -1.83 -0.76
N THR A 134 0.40 -1.70 -0.87
CA THR A 134 1.34 -2.55 -0.13
C THR A 134 1.73 -1.96 1.20
N ARG A 135 1.95 -0.64 1.23
CA ARG A 135 2.45 0.05 2.42
C ARG A 135 2.01 1.51 2.42
N ILE A 136 1.79 2.06 3.60
CA ILE A 136 1.61 3.48 3.85
C ILE A 136 2.64 3.90 4.90
N ASP A 137 3.51 4.82 4.54
CA ASP A 137 4.56 5.36 5.41
C ASP A 137 4.39 6.87 5.64
N HIS A 138 4.93 7.33 6.76
CA HIS A 138 4.97 8.74 7.13
C HIS A 138 6.08 9.45 6.34
N ASP A 139 5.76 10.59 5.74
CA ASP A 139 6.68 11.40 4.95
C ASP A 139 7.09 12.66 5.74
N GLU A 140 8.25 12.59 6.42
CA GLU A 140 8.78 13.65 7.30
C GLU A 140 9.26 14.92 6.58
#